data_AF-A0A5A7SLR6-F1
#
_entry.id   AF-A0A5A7SLR6-F1
#
_cell.length_a   1.000
_cell.length_b   1.000
_cell.length_c   1.000
_cell.angle_alpha   90.00
_cell.angle_beta   90.00
_cell.angle_gamma   90.00
#
_symmetry.space_group_name_H-M   'P 1'
#
loop_
_entity.id
_entity.type
_entity.pdbx_description
1 polymer ?
#
loop_
_entity_poly.entity_id
_entity_poly.type
_entity_poly.pdbx_seq_one_letter_code
_entity_poly.pdbx_strand_id
1 'polypeptide(L)'
;MSVDVACSPNNKGNGYGVVLRNDKGEIVLAQAFCRGESFLVEAGKIMAIMFGLHLVEGLGCFEVWVQSDAEIEGEKVQVYFQEGSLFP
;
A
#
# COMPACT_ATOMS: atom_id res chain seq x y z
N MET A 1 -0.94 0.53 8.58
CA MET A 1 -0.88 -0.27 7.35
C MET A 1 0.58 -0.48 6.97
N SER A 2 1.00 -1.72 6.74
CA SER A 2 2.31 -2.06 6.20
C SER A 2 2.15 -2.42 4.72
N VAL A 3 3.04 -1.95 3.86
CA VAL A 3 3.06 -2.28 2.42
C VAL A 3 4.45 -2.73 2.02
N ASP A 4 4.52 -3.61 1.03
CA ASP A 4 5.79 -4.11 0.51
C ASP A 4 5.66 -4.52 -0.97
N VAL A 5 6.79 -4.54 -1.68
CA VAL A 5 6.93 -5.07 -3.03
C VAL A 5 8.00 -6.17 -3.06
N ALA A 6 7.64 -7.28 -3.70
CA ALA A 6 8.60 -8.32 -4.06
C ALA A 6 8.89 -8.26 -5.56
N CYS A 7 10.17 -8.23 -5.94
CA CYS A 7 10.58 -8.29 -7.34
C CYS A 7 11.37 -9.57 -7.60
N SER A 8 11.07 -10.25 -8.71
CA SER A 8 11.84 -11.43 -9.12
C SER A 8 13.24 -10.99 -9.60
N PRO A 9 14.33 -11.70 -9.24
CA PRO A 9 15.71 -11.35 -9.62
C PRO A 9 15.96 -11.22 -11.13
N ASN A 10 15.08 -11.80 -11.95
CA ASN A 10 15.19 -11.79 -13.40
C ASN A 10 14.16 -10.88 -14.08
N ASN A 11 13.52 -9.96 -13.33
CA ASN A 11 12.41 -9.13 -13.83
C ASN A 11 11.31 -9.98 -14.49
N LYS A 12 11.07 -11.20 -14.00
CA LYS A 12 10.07 -12.12 -14.57
C LYS A 12 8.66 -11.94 -13.98
N GLY A 13 8.49 -10.96 -13.11
CA GLY A 13 7.25 -10.70 -12.41
C GLY A 13 7.52 -10.11 -11.05
N ASN A 14 6.56 -9.33 -10.60
CA ASN A 14 6.62 -8.61 -9.34
C ASN A 14 5.31 -8.83 -8.59
N GLY A 15 5.36 -8.74 -7.27
CA GLY A 15 4.19 -8.72 -6.42
C GLY A 15 4.24 -7.53 -5.50
N TYR A 16 3.08 -7.11 -5.03
CA TYR A 16 2.98 -6.17 -3.92
C TYR A 16 1.91 -6.64 -2.95
N GLY A 17 2.09 -6.26 -1.69
CA GLY A 17 1.22 -6.68 -0.60
C GLY A 17 0.95 -5.56 0.38
N VAL A 18 -0.14 -5.74 1.12
CA VAL A 18 -0.60 -4.82 2.14
C VAL A 18 -1.13 -5.60 3.33
N VAL A 19 -0.80 -5.13 4.53
CA VAL A 19 -1.34 -5.59 5.81
C VAL A 19 -1.88 -4.40 6.58
N LEU A 20 -3.19 -4.38 6.82
CA LEU A 20 -3.84 -3.39 7.67
C LEU A 20 -3.98 -3.95 9.08
N ARG A 21 -3.63 -3.14 10.07
CA ARG A 21 -3.80 -3.44 11.50
C ARG A 21 -4.59 -2.34 12.17
N ASN A 22 -5.38 -2.70 13.18
CA ASN A 22 -6.04 -1.72 14.05
C ASN A 22 -5.07 -1.17 15.11
N ASP A 23 -5.60 -0.31 15.99
CA ASP A 23 -4.89 0.34 17.10
C ASP A 23 -4.34 -0.65 18.15
N LYS A 24 -4.93 -1.85 18.26
CA LYS A 24 -4.45 -2.95 19.10
C LYS A 24 -3.36 -3.79 18.43
N GLY A 25 -3.02 -3.50 17.17
CA GLY A 25 -2.07 -4.26 16.36
C GLY A 25 -2.63 -5.54 15.75
N GLU A 26 -3.95 -5.76 15.82
CA GLU A 26 -4.63 -6.92 15.23
C GLU A 26 -4.75 -6.75 13.72
N ILE A 27 -4.50 -7.80 12.93
CA ILE A 27 -4.65 -7.76 11.48
C ILE A 27 -6.14 -7.74 11.13
N VAL A 28 -6.58 -6.69 10.44
CA VAL A 28 -7.95 -6.55 9.95
C VAL A 28 -8.07 -6.90 8.47
N LEU A 29 -6.99 -6.73 7.70
CA LEU A 29 -6.92 -7.09 6.29
C LEU A 29 -5.48 -7.44 5.90
N ALA A 30 -5.32 -8.47 5.06
CA ALA A 30 -4.06 -8.80 4.42
C ALA A 30 -4.34 -9.22 2.97
N GLN A 31 -3.70 -8.54 2.02
CA GLN A 31 -3.91 -8.82 0.59
C GLN A 31 -2.61 -8.70 -0.17
N ALA A 32 -2.46 -9.54 -1.20
CA ALA A 32 -1.31 -9.52 -2.10
C ALA A 32 -1.78 -9.66 -3.54
N PHE A 33 -1.02 -9.05 -4.45
CA PHE A 33 -1.27 -9.10 -5.87
C PHE A 33 0.02 -9.41 -6.61
N CYS A 34 -0.02 -10.41 -7.49
CA CYS A 34 1.09 -10.76 -8.37
C CYS A 34 0.83 -10.19 -9.77
N ARG A 35 1.76 -9.38 -10.28
CA ARG A 35 1.83 -9.01 -11.70
C ARG A 35 2.81 -9.92 -12.42
N GLY A 36 2.36 -10.49 -13.56
CA GLY A 36 3.19 -11.25 -14.48
C GLY A 36 4.15 -10.39 -15.31
N GLU A 37 4.08 -9.07 -15.18
CA GLU A 37 4.94 -8.11 -15.88
C GLU A 37 5.93 -7.46 -14.90
N SER A 38 7.14 -7.21 -15.39
CA SER A 38 8.19 -6.51 -14.66
C SER A 38 7.93 -5.00 -14.64
N PHE A 39 8.07 -4.42 -13.45
CA PHE A 39 8.22 -2.98 -13.24
C PHE A 39 9.45 -2.70 -12.37
N LEU A 40 9.94 -1.46 -12.39
CA LEU A 40 11.02 -1.01 -11.51
C LEU A 40 10.58 -1.11 -10.03
N VAL A 41 11.45 -1.56 -9.14
CA VAL A 41 11.15 -1.77 -7.71
C VAL A 41 10.47 -0.53 -7.10
N GLU A 42 10.94 0.65 -7.48
CA GLU A 42 10.44 1.96 -7.07
C GLU A 42 8.97 2.18 -7.50
N ALA A 43 8.64 1.84 -8.75
CA ALA A 43 7.26 1.87 -9.22
C ALA A 43 6.39 0.88 -8.45
N GLY A 44 6.95 -0.28 -8.09
CA GLY A 44 6.30 -1.27 -7.25
C GLY A 44 5.92 -0.80 -5.86
N LYS A 45 6.81 -0.05 -5.23
CA LYS A 45 6.57 0.56 -3.91
C LYS A 45 5.42 1.54 -3.97
N ILE A 46 5.40 2.42 -4.98
CA ILE A 46 4.29 3.37 -5.20
C ILE A 46 2.98 2.61 -5.43
N MET A 47 3.01 1.56 -6.26
CA MET A 47 1.82 0.73 -6.51
C MET A 47 1.33 0.03 -5.24
N ALA A 48 2.22 -0.46 -4.37
CA ALA A 48 1.85 -1.07 -3.10
C ALA A 48 1.14 -0.07 -2.16
N ILE A 49 1.65 1.17 -2.10
CA ILE A 49 1.02 2.26 -1.35
C ILE A 49 -0.36 2.59 -1.92
N MET A 50 -0.46 2.84 -3.24
CA MET A 50 -1.74 3.17 -3.90
C MET A 50 -2.77 2.07 -3.72
N PHE A 51 -2.35 0.80 -3.82
CA PHE A 51 -3.21 -0.35 -3.58
C PHE A 51 -3.72 -0.37 -2.14
N GLY A 52 -2.84 -0.16 -1.16
CA GLY A 52 -3.23 -0.07 0.24
C GLY A 52 -4.21 1.08 0.51
N LEU A 53 -3.97 2.26 -0.07
CA LEU A 53 -4.85 3.42 0.05
C LEU A 53 -6.26 3.15 -0.50
N HIS A 54 -6.36 2.49 -1.65
CA HIS A 54 -7.64 2.09 -2.22
C HIS A 54 -8.41 1.12 -1.31
N LEU A 55 -7.72 0.19 -0.65
CA LEU A 55 -8.37 -0.74 0.28
C LEU A 55 -8.89 -0.05 1.54
N VAL A 56 -8.12 0.87 2.13
CA VAL A 56 -8.55 1.57 3.35
C VAL A 56 -9.67 2.56 3.07
N GLU A 57 -9.71 3.15 1.88
CA GLU A 57 -10.84 3.95 1.41
C GLU A 57 -12.13 3.12 1.38
N GLY A 58 -12.10 1.92 0.77
CA GLY A 58 -13.25 1.01 0.72
C GLY A 58 -13.72 0.52 2.09
N LEU A 59 -12.86 0.60 3.12
CA LEU A 59 -13.18 0.27 4.51
C LEU A 59 -13.64 1.47 5.34
N GLY A 60 -13.72 2.68 4.76
CA GLY A 60 -14.09 3.90 5.48
C GLY A 60 -13.05 4.32 6.52
N CYS A 61 -11.77 4.01 6.29
CA CYS A 61 -10.67 4.40 7.17
C CYS A 61 -10.12 5.76 6.72
N PHE A 62 -10.41 6.81 7.49
CA PHE A 62 -10.05 8.20 7.14
C PHE A 62 -8.68 8.64 7.66
N GLU A 63 -8.09 7.87 8.57
CA GLU A 63 -6.72 8.07 9.05
C GLU A 63 -5.95 6.74 8.98
N VAL A 64 -4.86 6.73 8.23
CA VAL A 64 -4.00 5.55 8.09
C VAL A 64 -2.54 5.95 8.24
N TRP A 65 -1.81 5.14 9.01
CA TRP A 65 -0.35 5.24 9.12
C TRP A 65 0.27 4.23 8.16
N VAL A 66 1.09 4.68 7.21
CA VAL A 66 1.74 3.81 6.23
C VAL A 66 3.16 3.50 6.68
N GLN A 67 3.51 2.22 6.73
CA GLN A 67 4.85 1.72 6.97
C GLN A 67 5.36 1.00 5.72
N SER A 68 6.53 1.41 5.24
CA SER A 68 7.25 0.82 4.10
C SER A 68 8.73 0.76 4.48
N ASP A 69 9.43 -0.30 4.09
CA ASP A 69 10.88 -0.46 4.26
C ASP A 69 11.67 0.12 3.07
N ALA A 70 10.97 0.65 2.08
CA ALA A 70 11.57 1.42 1.01
C ALA A 70 12.32 2.63 1.57
N GLU A 71 13.58 2.80 1.18
CA GLU A 71 14.24 4.11 1.20
C GLU A 71 13.55 5.05 0.19
N ILE A 72 12.36 5.52 0.57
CA ILE A 72 11.87 6.85 0.22
C ILE A 72 12.04 7.56 1.55
N GLU A 73 13.05 8.43 1.70
CA GLU A 73 13.42 9.05 2.98
C GLU A 73 12.22 9.29 3.92
N GLY A 74 12.03 8.41 4.92
CA GLY A 74 11.34 8.63 6.19
C GLY A 74 10.04 9.43 6.28
N GLU A 75 9.23 9.60 5.22
CA GLU A 75 8.06 10.46 5.31
C GLU A 75 6.84 9.74 5.89
N LYS A 76 6.33 10.24 7.01
CA LYS A 76 4.98 9.96 7.49
C LYS A 76 3.99 10.55 6.47
N VAL A 77 3.47 9.72 5.58
CA VAL A 77 2.39 10.13 4.68
C VAL A 77 1.08 10.18 5.48
N GLN A 78 0.64 11.38 5.84
CA GLN A 78 -0.68 11.61 6.44
C GLN A 78 -1.67 11.89 5.30
N VAL A 79 -2.50 10.91 4.97
CA VAL A 79 -3.55 11.07 3.97
C VAL A 79 -4.79 11.62 4.65
N TYR A 80 -5.23 12.81 4.23
CA TYR A 80 -6.50 13.39 4.66
C TYR A 80 -7.56 13.11 3.60
N PHE A 81 -8.56 12.31 3.95
CA PHE A 81 -9.77 12.20 3.15
C PHE A 81 -10.73 13.30 3.60
N GLN A 82 -11.05 14.23 2.70
CA GLN A 82 -12.09 15.22 2.96
C GLN A 82 -13.44 14.54 2.71
N GLU A 83 -14.25 14.37 3.76
CA GLU A 83 -15.68 14.03 3.60
C GLU A 83 -16.30 15.06 2.65
N GLY A 84 -16.55 14.64 1.40
CA GLY A 84 -17.19 15.49 0.40
C GLY A 84 -16.58 15.49 -1.00
N SER A 85 -15.39 14.95 -1.26
CA SER A 85 -14.90 14.77 -2.64
C SER A 85 -15.29 13.41 -3.21
N LEU A 86 -16.60 13.18 -3.24
CA LEU A 86 -17.22 12.35 -4.27
C LEU A 86 -16.88 13.01 -5.62
N PHE A 87 -15.92 12.46 -6.37
CA PHE A 87 -16.07 12.49 -7.82
C PHE A 87 -17.26 11.58 -8.17
N PRO A 88 -18.06 11.96 -9.19
CA PRO A 88 -19.49 11.67 -9.32
C PRO A 88 -19.88 10.20 -9.28
#